data_AF-A0A7C8DH14-F1
#
_entry.id   AF-A0A7C8DH14-F1
#
_cell.length_a   1.000
_cell.length_b   1.000
_cell.length_c   1.000
_cell.angle_alpha   90.00
_cell.angle_beta   90.00
_cell.angle_gamma   90.00
#
_symmetry.space_group_name_H-M   'P 1'
#
loop_
_entity.id
_entity.type
_entity.pdbx_description
1 polymer ?
#
loop_
_entity_poly.entity_id
_entity_poly.type
_entity_poly.pdbx_seq_one_letter_code
_entity_poly.pdbx_strand_id
1 'polypeptide(L)' 'MLAESLEKGRGVAPDNTEAFKWLELACKTEDETLRNELRKRQESLARKMMGSQIQEAKKRAREWVPTPAN' A
#
# COMPACT_ATOMS: atom_id res chain seq x y z
N MET A 1 -20.69 17.27 10.21
CA MET A 1 -19.84 16.32 10.94
C MET A 1 -19.78 15.03 10.14
N LEU A 2 -18.73 14.85 9.33
CA LEU A 2 -18.51 13.66 8.48
C LEU A 2 -17.23 12.94 8.90
N ALA A 3 -16.92 12.96 10.21
CA ALA A 3 -15.69 12.38 10.75
C ALA A 3 -15.84 10.90 11.17
N GLU A 4 -17.06 10.37 11.26
CA GLU A 4 -17.31 9.02 11.81
C GLU A 4 -17.36 7.89 10.78
N SER A 5 -17.19 8.18 9.48
CA SER A 5 -17.36 7.13 8.45
C SER A 5 -16.07 6.40 8.06
N LEU A 6 -14.91 6.75 8.63
CA LEU A 6 -13.62 6.09 8.32
C LEU A 6 -13.14 5.10 9.37
N GLU A 7 -13.88 4.90 10.47
CA GLU A 7 -13.53 3.89 11.48
C GLU A 7 -13.99 2.46 11.12
N LYS A 8 -14.73 2.28 10.02
CA LYS A 8 -15.08 0.95 9.52
C LYS A 8 -14.01 0.45 8.55
N GLY A 9 -12.78 0.31 9.06
CA GLY A 9 -11.73 -0.55 8.50
C GLY A 9 -12.08 -2.04 8.58
N ARG A 10 -13.30 -2.40 8.17
CA ARG A 10 -13.80 -3.76 8.04
C ARG A 10 -14.21 -3.93 6.59
N GLY A 11 -13.27 -4.32 5.73
CA GLY A 11 -13.65 -4.65 4.35
C GLY A 11 -12.54 -4.66 3.32
N VAL A 12 -11.29 -4.32 3.64
CA VAL A 12 -10.21 -4.58 2.67
C VAL A 12 -9.80 -6.03 2.86
N ALA A 13 -10.38 -6.90 2.04
CA ALA A 13 -9.91 -8.26 1.85
C ALA A 13 -8.37 -8.25 1.74
N PRO A 14 -7.66 -9.29 2.18
CA PRO A 14 -6.20 -9.37 2.09
C PRO A 14 -5.77 -9.53 0.62
N ASP A 15 -5.97 -8.48 -0.17
CA ASP A 15 -5.35 -8.31 -1.47
C ASP A 15 -3.92 -7.91 -1.20
N ASN A 16 -3.02 -8.89 -1.28
CA ASN A 16 -1.58 -8.66 -1.22
C ASN A 16 -1.17 -7.55 -2.23
N THR A 17 -1.91 -7.40 -3.33
CA THR A 17 -1.79 -6.30 -4.31
C THR A 17 -2.03 -4.92 -3.70
N GLU A 18 -3.10 -4.75 -2.90
CA GLU A 18 -3.41 -3.48 -2.26
C GLU A 18 -2.43 -3.18 -1.12
N ALA A 19 -2.06 -4.21 -0.35
CA ALA A 19 -1.02 -4.09 0.67
C ALA A 19 0.35 -3.69 0.06
N PHE A 20 0.73 -4.28 -1.08
CA PHE A 20 1.96 -3.91 -1.79
C PHE A 20 1.94 -2.46 -2.27
N LYS A 21 0.79 -1.99 -2.78
CA LYS A 21 0.59 -0.60 -3.19
C LYS A 21 0.83 0.37 -2.02
N TRP A 22 0.25 0.10 -0.85
CA TRP A 22 0.46 0.94 0.34
C TRP A 22 1.92 0.93 0.81
N LEU A 23 2.58 -0.23 0.77
CA LEU A 23 4.02 -0.32 1.08
C LEU A 23 4.87 0.50 0.12
N GLU A 24 4.54 0.52 -1.18
CA GLU A 24 5.26 1.31 -2.18
C GLU A 24 5.09 2.82 -1.98
N LEU A 25 3.88 3.26 -1.62
CA LEU A 25 3.62 4.65 -1.27
C LEU A 25 4.35 5.03 0.03
N ALA A 26 4.29 4.18 1.05
CA ALA A 26 4.95 4.41 2.33
C ALA A 26 6.49 4.39 2.23
N CYS A 27 7.07 3.60 1.32
CA CYS A 27 8.50 3.59 1.03
C CYS A 27 9.04 4.94 0.51
N LYS A 28 8.17 5.87 0.09
CA LYS A 28 8.56 7.24 -0.27
C LYS A 28 8.80 8.17 0.93
N THR A 29 8.62 7.68 2.15
CA THR A 29 8.94 8.42 3.38
C THR A 29 10.43 8.83 3.45
N GLU A 30 10.72 9.94 4.12
CA GLU A 30 12.08 10.41 4.42
C GLU A 30 12.73 9.63 5.58
N ASP A 31 11.94 8.90 6.37
CA ASP A 31 12.44 8.06 7.45
C ASP A 31 13.11 6.79 6.91
N GLU A 32 14.44 6.75 6.98
CA GLU A 32 15.24 5.63 6.48
C GLU A 32 14.97 4.32 7.24
N THR A 33 14.71 4.40 8.56
CA THR A 33 14.42 3.23 9.40
C THR A 33 13.10 2.61 8.97
N LEU A 34 12.07 3.44 8.83
CA LEU A 34 10.75 3.03 8.38
C LEU A 34 10.81 2.47 6.95
N ARG A 35 11.54 3.16 6.05
CA ARG A 35 11.73 2.71 4.66
C ARG A 35 12.37 1.32 4.61
N ASN A 36 13.37 1.05 5.44
CA ASN A 36 14.05 -0.25 5.47
C ASN A 36 13.13 -1.38 5.98
N GLU A 37 12.31 -1.11 6.99
CA GLU A 37 11.31 -2.07 7.47
C GLU A 37 10.23 -2.35 6.40
N LEU A 38 9.70 -1.28 5.78
CA LEU A 38 8.71 -1.39 4.71
C LEU A 38 9.25 -2.20 3.53
N ARG A 39 10.51 -2.01 3.15
CA ARG A 39 11.16 -2.80 2.10
C ARG A 39 11.24 -4.29 2.44
N LYS A 40 11.60 -4.64 3.67
CA LYS A 40 11.61 -6.05 4.13
C LYS A 40 10.22 -6.68 4.08
N ARG A 41 9.19 -5.93 4.48
CA ARG A 41 7.79 -6.36 4.38
C ARG A 41 7.38 -6.54 2.91
N GLN A 42 7.76 -5.62 2.04
CA GLN A 42 7.47 -5.63 0.61
C GLN A 42 8.12 -6.82 -0.10
N GLU A 43 9.36 -7.17 0.25
CA GLU A 43 10.03 -8.39 -0.24
C GLU A 43 9.36 -9.67 0.26
N SER A 44 8.96 -9.71 1.53
CA SER A 44 8.24 -10.86 2.09
C SER A 44 6.88 -11.07 1.42
N LEU A 45 6.19 -9.97 1.12
CA LEU A 45 4.93 -9.99 0.38
C LEU A 45 5.15 -10.40 -1.08
N ALA A 46 6.19 -9.87 -1.73
CA ALA A 46 6.59 -10.22 -3.09
C ALA A 46 6.86 -11.72 -3.24
N ARG A 47 7.46 -12.36 -2.23
CA ARG A 47 7.67 -13.82 -2.22
C ARG A 47 6.38 -14.63 -2.15
N LYS A 48 5.30 -14.05 -1.62
CA LYS A 48 3.97 -14.68 -1.50
C LYS A 48 3.04 -14.31 -2.66
N MET A 49 3.46 -13.39 -3.52
CA MET A 49 2.70 -12.88 -4.65
C MET A 49 3.27 -13.41 -5.96
N MET A 50 2.43 -13.45 -7.00
CA MET A 50 2.90 -13.69 -8.35
C MET A 50 3.52 -12.41 -8.92
N GLY A 51 4.54 -12.53 -9.77
CA GLY A 51 5.18 -11.37 -10.40
C GLY A 51 4.19 -10.44 -11.12
N SER A 52 3.12 -11.00 -11.68
CA SER A 52 1.98 -10.25 -12.27
C SER A 52 1.24 -9.38 -11.25
N GLN A 53 1.01 -9.88 -10.03
CA GLN A 53 0.36 -9.10 -8.96
C GLN A 53 1.27 -7.96 -8.46
N ILE A 54 2.58 -8.17 -8.44
CA ILE A 54 3.54 -7.12 -8.07
C ILE A 54 3.53 -5.99 -9.11
N GLN A 55 3.49 -6.32 -10.39
CA GLN A 55 3.43 -5.33 -11.47
C GLN A 55 2.12 -4.54 -11.43
N GLU A 56 1.00 -5.23 -11.20
CA GLU A 56 -0.31 -4.59 -11.04
C GLU A 56 -0.34 -3.65 -9.83
N ALA A 57 0.21 -4.07 -8.68
CA ALA A 57 0.32 -3.24 -7.48
C ALA A 57 1.16 -1.98 -7.72
N LYS A 58 2.32 -2.11 -8.38
CA LYS A 58 3.19 -0.99 -8.77
C LYS A 58 2.47 -0.02 -9.68
N LYS A 59 1.75 -0.53 -10.67
CA LYS A 59 0.98 0.29 -11.61
C LYS A 59 -0.09 1.09 -10.86
N ARG A 60 -0.87 0.43 -10.01
CA ARG A 60 -1.87 1.09 -9.15
C ARG A 60 -1.26 2.08 -8.17
N ALA A 61 -0.08 1.82 -7.63
CA ALA A 61 0.63 2.75 -6.73
C ALA A 61 1.09 4.02 -7.47
N ARG A 62 1.51 3.88 -8.73
CA ARG A 62 1.87 5.03 -9.59
C ARG A 62 0.66 5.82 -10.06
N GLU A 63 -0.42 5.13 -10.39
CA GLU A 63 -1.69 5.73 -10.82
C GLU A 63 -2.53 6.26 -9.66
N TRP A 64 -2.16 5.94 -8.42
CA TRP A 64 -2.85 6.45 -7.23
C TRP A 64 -2.55 7.94 -7.05
N VAL A 65 -3.52 8.74 -7.47
CA VAL A 65 -3.59 10.15 -7.14
C VAL A 65 -4.39 10.26 -5.84
N PRO A 66 -3.83 10.77 -4.73
CA PRO A 66 -4.64 11.10 -3.57
C PRO A 66 -5.64 12.15 -4.02
N THR A 67 -6.92 11.77 -4.17
CA THR A 67 -7.99 12.76 -4.28
C THR A 67 -8.03 13.51 -2.95
N PRO A 68 -7.72 14.82 -2.91
CA PRO A 68 -7.94 15.59 -1.69
C PRO A 68 -9.45 15.56 -1.44
N ALA A 69 -9.85 14.97 -0.30
CA ALA A 69 -11.20 15.14 0.20
C ALA A 69 -11.35 16.64 0.53
N ASN A 70 -12.10 17.35 -0.31
CA ASN A 70 -12.48 18.75 -0.12
C ASN A 70 -13.68 18.85 0.82
#